data_AF-A0A2S7TNL0-F1
#
_entry.id   AF-A0A2S7TNL0-F1
#
_cell.length_a   1.000
_cell.length_b   1.000
_cell.length_c   1.000
_cell.angle_alpha   90.00
_cell.angle_beta   90.00
_cell.angle_gamma   90.00
#
_symmetry.space_group_name_H-M   'P 1'
#
loop_
_entity.id
_entity.type
_entity.pdbx_description
1 polymer ?
#
loop_
_entity_poly.entity_id
_entity_poly.type
_entity_poly.pdbx_seq_one_letter_code
_entity_poly.pdbx_strand_id
1 'polypeptide(L)'
;MSQGRGIEIVALVETWIAERDLAGDYEDYERQGKVNRQALAVELGFARSCYSTNSKLLELLHATECRWFGEKKQTINSYKAAAERSDKKATETTANNNKLIEEIARLKAENLSLRRQLERYAAMDEVIQATGLVRP
;
A
#
# COMPACT_ATOMS: atom_id res chain seq x y z
N MET A 1 2.48 -7.82 16.82
CA MET A 1 3.70 -7.10 17.24
C MET A 1 3.86 -5.70 16.58
N SER A 2 2.86 -5.11 15.92
CA SER A 2 3.03 -3.88 15.10
C SER A 2 2.84 -2.55 15.87
N GLN A 3 2.17 -2.55 17.03
CA GLN A 3 1.73 -1.31 17.70
C GLN A 3 2.84 -0.59 18.51
N GLY A 4 3.87 -1.31 18.99
CA GLY A 4 4.94 -0.73 19.82
C GLY A 4 5.82 0.28 19.07
N ARG A 5 6.23 -0.09 17.84
CA ARG A 5 7.09 0.76 17.00
C ARG A 5 6.43 2.11 16.64
N GLY A 6 5.11 2.13 16.49
CA GLY A 6 4.38 3.37 16.21
C GLY A 6 4.44 4.36 17.37
N ILE A 7 4.36 3.85 18.61
CA ILE A 7 4.44 4.67 19.83
C ILE A 7 5.87 5.20 20.02
N GLU A 8 6.87 4.35 19.80
CA GLU A 8 8.30 4.74 19.86
C GLU A 8 8.64 5.87 18.89
N ILE A 9 8.14 5.81 17.65
CA ILE A 9 8.37 6.86 16.66
C ILE A 9 7.74 8.19 17.08
N VAL A 10 6.55 8.16 17.69
CA VAL A 10 5.91 9.38 18.19
C VAL A 10 6.74 10.01 19.30
N ALA A 11 7.19 9.23 20.29
CA ALA A 11 8.03 9.71 21.37
C ALA A 11 9.38 10.26 20.86
N LEU A 12 9.97 9.63 19.85
CA LEU A 12 11.20 10.09 19.21
C LEU A 12 11.00 11.46 18.55
N VAL A 13 9.88 11.63 17.85
CA VAL A 13 9.54 12.89 17.18
C VAL A 13 9.18 13.98 18.18
N GLU A 14 8.49 13.67 19.28
CA GLU A 14 8.26 14.62 20.39
C GLU A 14 9.57 15.12 20.99
N THR A 15 10.52 14.22 21.20
CA THR A 15 11.86 14.57 21.71
C THR A 15 12.59 15.49 20.73
N TRP A 16 12.59 15.13 19.45
CA TRP A 16 13.20 15.94 18.40
C TRP A 16 12.57 17.34 18.31
N ILE A 17 11.24 17.45 18.41
CA ILE A 17 10.54 18.74 18.46
C ILE A 17 11.05 19.60 19.62
N ALA A 18 11.16 19.01 20.83
CA ALA A 18 11.63 19.72 22.00
C ALA A 18 13.08 20.20 21.86
N GLU A 19 13.95 19.40 21.22
CA GLU A 19 15.33 19.78 20.92
C GLU A 19 15.39 20.95 19.93
N ARG A 20 14.60 20.91 18.85
CA ARG A 20 14.55 21.99 17.86
C ARG A 20 13.92 23.26 18.42
N ASP A 21 12.94 23.12 19.33
CA ASP A 21 12.36 24.25 20.07
C ASP A 21 13.41 24.96 20.93
N LEU A 22 14.32 24.21 21.54
CA LEU A 22 15.41 24.75 22.36
C LEU A 22 16.52 25.37 21.50
N ALA A 23 16.84 24.74 20.38
CA ALA A 23 17.88 25.20 19.46
C ALA A 23 17.43 26.40 18.60
N GLY A 24 16.13 26.54 18.33
CA GLY A 24 15.56 27.61 17.52
C GLY A 24 15.86 27.50 16.02
N ASP A 25 16.31 26.33 15.55
CA ASP A 25 16.73 26.06 14.16
C ASP A 25 15.63 25.34 13.35
N TYR A 26 14.40 25.34 13.84
CA TYR A 26 13.27 24.69 13.17
C TYR A 26 12.96 25.29 11.79
N GLU A 27 13.43 26.50 11.47
CA GLU A 27 13.30 27.13 10.15
C GLU A 27 14.08 26.39 9.06
N ASP A 28 15.22 25.76 9.38
CA ASP A 28 16.02 24.99 8.41
C ASP A 28 15.29 23.73 7.92
N TYR A 29 14.26 23.32 8.67
CA TYR A 29 13.38 22.21 8.35
C TYR A 29 12.08 22.65 7.65
N GLU A 30 11.89 23.95 7.40
CA GLU A 30 10.74 24.48 6.67
C GLU A 30 10.80 24.08 5.19
N ARG A 31 9.70 23.51 4.70
CA ARG A 31 9.46 23.31 3.28
C ARG A 31 8.00 23.58 2.96
N GLN A 32 7.73 24.71 2.31
CA GLN A 32 6.37 25.15 1.93
C GLN A 32 5.45 25.35 3.15
N GLY A 33 5.97 25.86 4.26
CA GLY A 33 5.22 26.06 5.50
C GLY A 33 4.92 24.78 6.28
N LYS A 34 5.64 23.69 6.01
CA LYS A 34 5.53 22.41 6.72
C LYS A 34 6.91 21.87 7.03
N VAL A 35 7.02 21.00 8.04
CA VAL A 35 8.29 20.32 8.34
C VAL A 35 8.60 19.37 7.18
N ASN A 36 9.82 19.42 6.68
CA ASN A 36 10.29 18.54 5.62
C ASN A 36 10.30 17.07 6.09
N ARG A 37 9.21 16.35 5.81
CA ARG A 37 9.01 14.94 6.16
C ARG A 37 10.11 14.00 5.65
N GLN A 38 10.77 14.34 4.53
CA GLN A 38 11.88 13.54 4.01
C GLN A 38 13.12 13.70 4.90
N ALA A 39 13.46 14.94 5.27
CA ALA A 39 14.61 15.21 6.13
C ALA A 39 14.39 14.58 7.51
N LEU A 40 13.20 14.79 8.10
CA LEU A 40 12.84 14.23 9.40
C LEU A 40 12.93 12.70 9.44
N ALA A 41 12.39 12.02 8.43
CA ALA A 41 12.41 10.56 8.36
C ALA A 41 13.83 9.99 8.21
N VAL A 42 14.70 10.69 7.47
CA VAL A 42 16.10 10.30 7.30
C VAL A 42 16.88 10.51 8.60
N GLU A 43 16.70 11.65 9.26
CA GLU A 43 17.39 12.00 10.50
C GLU A 43 17.01 11.08 11.65
N LEU A 44 15.71 10.82 11.82
CA LEU A 44 15.19 9.96 12.89
C LEU A 44 15.17 8.47 12.51
N GLY A 45 15.64 8.11 11.32
CA GLY A 45 15.86 6.73 10.90
C GLY A 45 14.58 5.89 10.76
N PHE A 46 13.44 6.50 10.40
CA PHE A 46 12.18 5.77 10.18
C PHE A 46 11.65 5.90 8.75
N ALA A 47 10.83 4.93 8.34
CA ALA A 47 10.30 4.90 6.98
C ALA A 47 9.16 5.92 6.79
N ARG A 48 9.09 6.56 5.61
CA ARG A 48 7.99 7.50 5.29
C ARG A 48 6.59 6.89 5.36
N SER A 49 6.47 5.56 5.21
CA SER A 49 5.20 4.85 5.38
C SER A 49 4.63 4.98 6.80
N CYS A 50 5.45 5.30 7.80
CA CYS A 50 4.99 5.54 9.17
C CYS A 50 4.02 6.73 9.25
N TYR A 51 4.15 7.74 8.40
CA TYR A 51 3.19 8.86 8.34
C TYR A 51 1.79 8.40 7.90
N SER A 52 1.69 7.44 6.97
CA SER A 52 0.38 6.92 6.53
C SER A 52 -0.25 5.96 7.52
N THR A 53 0.55 5.23 8.29
CA THR A 53 0.06 4.20 9.21
C THR A 53 -0.24 4.76 10.60
N ASN A 54 0.37 5.88 10.98
CA ASN A 54 0.25 6.47 12.31
C ASN A 54 -0.36 7.88 12.26
N SER A 55 -1.66 7.99 12.52
CA SER A 55 -2.37 9.27 12.54
C SER A 55 -1.90 10.21 13.66
N LYS A 56 -1.51 9.66 14.82
CA LYS A 56 -1.02 10.46 15.96
C LYS A 56 0.27 11.22 15.61
N LEU A 57 1.16 10.57 14.86
CA LEU A 57 2.38 11.21 14.38
C LEU A 57 2.07 12.41 13.46
N LEU A 58 1.06 12.27 12.60
CA LEU A 58 0.61 13.37 11.74
C LEU A 58 -0.02 14.51 12.54
N GLU A 59 -0.86 14.21 13.52
CA GLU A 59 -1.49 15.20 14.41
C GLU A 59 -0.45 16.00 15.19
N LEU A 60 0.53 15.32 15.80
CA LEU A 60 1.65 15.95 16.50
C LEU A 60 2.44 16.91 15.59
N LEU A 61 2.75 16.45 14.38
CA LEU A 61 3.50 17.26 13.44
C LEU A 61 2.68 18.43 12.89
N HIS A 62 1.37 18.29 12.75
CA HIS A 62 0.50 19.39 12.36
C HIS A 62 0.44 20.46 13.45
N ALA A 63 0.30 20.04 14.72
CA ALA A 63 0.27 20.96 15.85
C ALA A 63 1.58 21.78 15.96
N THR A 64 2.72 21.12 15.74
CA THR A 64 4.03 21.81 15.73
C THR A 64 4.23 22.71 14.52
N GLU A 65 3.82 22.29 13.33
CA GLU A 65 3.84 23.14 12.13
C GLU A 65 3.04 24.42 12.32
N CYS A 66 1.85 24.33 12.91
CA CYS A 66 1.04 25.51 13.24
C CYS A 66 1.76 26.47 14.21
N ARG A 67 2.53 25.92 15.15
CA ARG A 67 3.30 26.70 16.13
C ARG A 67 4.55 27.34 15.52
N TRP A 68 5.30 26.62 14.69
CA TRP A 68 6.58 27.08 14.12
C TRP A 68 6.41 27.99 12.91
N PHE A 69 5.50 27.65 11.99
CA PHE A 69 5.39 28.34 10.68
C PHE A 69 4.10 29.16 10.54
N GLY A 70 3.24 29.12 11.55
CA GLY A 70 1.95 29.79 11.56
C GLY A 70 0.88 29.08 10.73
N GLU A 71 -0.36 29.51 10.89
CA GLU A 71 -1.52 28.94 10.21
C GLU A 71 -1.60 29.46 8.76
N LYS A 72 -0.73 28.96 7.87
CA LYS A 72 -1.03 29.09 6.43
C LYS A 72 -2.31 28.29 6.18
N LYS A 73 -3.39 28.95 5.75
CA LYS A 73 -4.66 28.36 5.28
C LYS A 73 -4.41 27.35 4.15
N GLN A 74 -3.87 26.19 4.46
CA GLN A 74 -3.87 25.03 3.59
C GLN A 74 -4.87 24.06 4.20
N THR A 75 -6.06 24.18 3.63
CA THR A 75 -7.26 23.38 3.80
C THR A 75 -6.97 21.98 4.36
N ILE A 76 -7.56 21.72 5.52
CA ILE A 76 -7.71 20.43 6.22
C ILE A 76 -8.18 19.30 5.28
N ASN A 77 -8.66 19.64 4.07
CA ASN A 77 -8.94 18.73 2.97
C ASN A 77 -7.73 17.94 2.44
N SER A 78 -6.49 18.39 2.60
CA SER A 78 -5.31 17.68 2.03
C SER A 78 -4.95 16.38 2.76
N TYR A 79 -5.15 16.33 4.08
CA TYR A 79 -4.85 15.14 4.90
C TYR A 79 -5.97 14.08 4.80
N LYS A 80 -7.25 14.51 4.83
CA LYS A 80 -8.38 13.60 4.58
C LYS A 80 -8.40 13.07 3.15
N ALA A 81 -8.08 13.89 2.15
CA ALA A 81 -8.04 13.44 0.75
C ALA A 81 -6.84 12.53 0.41
N ALA A 82 -5.79 12.49 1.25
CA ALA A 82 -4.68 11.54 1.10
C ALA A 82 -5.05 10.17 1.71
N ALA A 83 -5.70 10.16 2.88
CA ALA A 83 -6.21 8.94 3.52
C ALA A 83 -7.35 8.29 2.71
N GLU A 84 -8.30 9.09 2.22
CA GLU A 84 -9.37 8.57 1.36
C GLU A 84 -8.85 8.03 0.01
N ARG A 85 -7.77 8.60 -0.53
CA ARG A 85 -7.14 8.08 -1.76
C ARG A 85 -6.38 6.78 -1.53
N SER A 86 -5.75 6.59 -0.37
CA SER A 86 -5.11 5.30 -0.04
C SER A 86 -6.15 4.21 0.20
N ASP A 87 -7.26 4.51 0.86
CA ASP A 87 -8.32 3.53 1.13
C ASP A 87 -9.03 3.12 -0.17
N LYS A 88 -9.33 4.07 -1.06
CA LYS A 88 -9.89 3.74 -2.39
C LYS A 88 -8.93 2.90 -3.24
N LYS A 89 -7.63 3.19 -3.20
CA LYS A 89 -6.64 2.40 -3.94
C LYS A 89 -6.47 1.00 -3.35
N ALA A 90 -6.58 0.85 -2.04
CA ALA A 90 -6.54 -0.45 -1.37
C ALA A 90 -7.76 -1.31 -1.73
N THR A 91 -8.96 -0.73 -1.74
CA THR A 91 -10.20 -1.44 -2.12
C THR A 91 -10.25 -1.78 -3.61
N GLU A 92 -9.77 -0.89 -4.48
CA GLU A 92 -9.62 -1.19 -5.91
C GLU A 92 -8.60 -2.31 -6.16
N THR A 93 -7.49 -2.32 -5.43
CA THR A 93 -6.46 -3.36 -5.56
C THR A 93 -6.97 -4.72 -5.08
N THR A 94 -7.69 -4.77 -3.95
CA THR A 94 -8.26 -6.03 -3.45
C THR A 94 -9.37 -6.55 -4.36
N ALA A 95 -10.23 -5.67 -4.89
CA ALA A 95 -11.25 -6.05 -5.86
C ALA A 95 -10.64 -6.62 -7.16
N ASN A 96 -9.57 -6.00 -7.67
CA ASN A 96 -8.87 -6.49 -8.86
C ASN A 96 -8.16 -7.82 -8.60
N ASN A 97 -7.55 -8.00 -7.43
CA ASN A 97 -6.92 -9.27 -7.04
C ASN A 97 -7.96 -10.40 -6.97
N ASN A 98 -9.13 -10.15 -6.39
CA ASN A 98 -10.19 -11.16 -6.33
C ASN A 98 -10.69 -11.57 -7.72
N LYS A 99 -10.89 -10.61 -8.63
CA LYS A 99 -11.26 -10.89 -10.02
C LYS A 99 -10.20 -11.74 -10.73
N LEU A 100 -8.92 -11.42 -10.58
CA LEU A 100 -7.82 -12.18 -11.15
C LEU A 100 -7.76 -13.61 -10.60
N ILE A 101 -8.03 -13.80 -9.30
CA ILE A 101 -8.08 -15.12 -8.67
C ILE A 101 -9.25 -15.95 -9.23
N GLU A 102 -10.44 -15.37 -9.37
CA GLU A 102 -11.59 -16.02 -9.98
C GLU A 102 -11.31 -16.44 -11.43
N GLU A 103 -10.67 -15.57 -12.21
CA GLU A 103 -10.33 -15.85 -13.60
C GLU A 103 -9.27 -16.96 -13.73
N ILE A 104 -8.26 -16.98 -12.85
CA ILE A 104 -7.31 -18.10 -12.77
C ILE A 104 -8.02 -19.40 -12.43
N ALA A 105 -8.96 -19.39 -11.48
CA ALA A 105 -9.71 -20.60 -11.12
C ALA A 105 -10.56 -21.11 -12.29
N ARG A 106 -11.25 -20.20 -13.00
CA ARG A 106 -12.03 -20.52 -14.21
C ARG A 106 -11.15 -21.10 -15.31
N LEU A 107 -10.04 -20.43 -15.65
CA LEU A 107 -9.14 -20.88 -16.71
C LEU A 107 -8.49 -22.23 -16.37
N LYS A 108 -8.15 -22.48 -15.10
CA LYS A 108 -7.64 -23.80 -14.67
C LYS A 108 -8.69 -24.90 -14.82
N ALA A 109 -9.95 -24.63 -14.46
CA ALA A 109 -11.04 -25.60 -14.63
C ALA A 109 -11.29 -25.91 -16.11
N GLU A 110 -11.28 -24.88 -16.96
CA GLU A 110 -11.42 -25.03 -18.41
C GLU A 110 -10.25 -25.82 -19.00
N ASN A 111 -9.01 -25.50 -18.61
CA ASN A 111 -7.83 -26.22 -19.07
C ASN A 111 -7.88 -27.71 -18.69
N LEU A 112 -8.33 -28.02 -17.47
CA LEU A 112 -8.51 -29.40 -17.02
C LEU A 112 -9.58 -30.13 -17.85
N SER A 113 -10.71 -29.48 -18.13
CA SER A 113 -11.78 -30.04 -18.95
C SER A 113 -11.31 -30.35 -20.37
N LEU A 114 -10.62 -29.40 -21.00
CA LEU A 114 -10.05 -29.55 -22.34
C LEU A 114 -9.01 -30.66 -22.40
N ARG A 115 -8.12 -30.75 -21.39
CA ARG A 115 -7.14 -31.85 -21.29
C ARG A 115 -7.82 -33.22 -21.21
N ARG A 116 -8.88 -33.34 -20.40
CA ARG A 116 -9.65 -34.61 -20.32
C ARG A 116 -10.36 -34.95 -21.62
N GLN A 117 -10.84 -33.96 -22.37
CA GLN A 117 -11.42 -34.18 -23.70
C GLN A 117 -10.36 -34.67 -24.68
N LEU A 118 -9.18 -34.05 -24.69
CA LEU A 118 -8.07 -34.47 -25.53
C LEU A 118 -7.59 -35.88 -25.19
N GLU A 119 -7.47 -36.23 -23.91
CA GLU A 119 -7.14 -37.61 -23.49
C GLU A 119 -8.18 -38.61 -23.99
N ARG A 120 -9.46 -38.25 -23.92
CA ARG A 120 -10.55 -39.12 -24.40
C ARG A 120 -10.51 -39.30 -25.91
N TYR A 121 -10.25 -38.24 -26.67
CA TYR A 121 -10.10 -38.32 -28.13
C TYR A 121 -8.84 -39.10 -28.51
N ALA A 122 -7.72 -38.90 -27.82
CA ALA A 122 -6.48 -39.64 -28.07
C ALA A 122 -6.67 -41.15 -27.84
N ALA A 123 -7.35 -41.55 -26.77
CA ALA A 123 -7.69 -42.95 -26.53
C ALA A 123 -8.63 -43.52 -27.61
N MET A 124 -9.56 -42.71 -28.11
CA MET A 124 -10.46 -43.11 -29.20
C MET A 124 -9.71 -43.29 -30.53
N ASP A 125 -8.80 -42.36 -30.84
CA ASP A 125 -7.93 -42.44 -32.02
C ASP A 125 -7.01 -43.67 -31.96
N GLU A 126 -6.46 -44.00 -30.78
CA GLU A 126 -5.64 -45.20 -30.59
C GLU A 126 -6.44 -46.49 -30.89
N VAL A 127 -7.68 -46.58 -30.40
CA VAL A 127 -8.57 -47.70 -30.68
C VAL A 127 -8.91 -47.79 -32.17
N ILE A 128 -9.18 -46.66 -32.83
CA ILE A 128 -9.46 -46.60 -34.27
C ILE A 128 -8.24 -47.05 -35.09
N GLN A 129 -7.04 -46.59 -34.72
CA GLN A 129 -5.79 -47.01 -35.36
C GLN A 129 -5.51 -48.51 -35.15
N ALA A 130 -5.75 -49.03 -33.96
CA ALA A 130 -5.53 -50.44 -33.63
C ALA A 130 -6.56 -51.38 -34.28
N THR A 131 -7.80 -50.93 -34.47
CA THR A 131 -8.88 -51.74 -35.06
C THR A 131 -9.01 -51.56 -36.59
N GLY A 132 -8.30 -50.59 -37.17
CA GLY A 132 -8.25 -50.36 -38.63
C GLY A 132 -9.56 -49.86 -39.25
N LEU A 133 -10.59 -49.55 -38.46
CA LEU A 133 -11.89 -49.13 -38.97
C LEU A 133 -11.95 -47.61 -39.10
N VAL A 134 -11.33 -47.08 -40.16
CA VAL A 134 -11.60 -45.70 -40.60
C VAL A 134 -12.97 -45.71 -41.27
N ARG A 135 -13.98 -45.14 -40.61
CA ARG A 135 -15.30 -44.96 -41.25
C ARG A 135 -15.11 -44.01 -42.44
N PRO A 136 -15.57 -44.36 -43.66
CA PRO A 136 -15.52 -43.47 -44.83
C PRO A 136 -16.36 -42.21 -44.63
#